data_AF-A0A244ER88-F1
#
_entry.id   AF-A0A244ER88-F1
#
_cell.length_a   1.000
_cell.length_b   1.000
_cell.length_c   1.000
_cell.angle_alpha   90.00
_cell.angle_beta   90.00
_cell.angle_gamma   90.00
#
_symmetry.space_group_name_H-M   'P 1'
#
loop_
_entity.id
_entity.type
_entity.pdbx_description
1 polymer ?
#
loop_
_entity_poly.entity_id
_entity_poly.type
_entity_poly.pdbx_seq_one_letter_code
_entity_poly.pdbx_strand_id
1 'polypeptide(L)'
;MGPTADAAKAAETIVSVLQDIDAALTPIIGQQGVAALYRRSFHLCIGAHQRLAGTYDTVQFPMDFKALEAILVEQSKTDMLFFGETLLTTLYELLTTLIGPSLTARLLSSVWAPALSDTPLQENSP
;
A
#
# COMPACT_ATOMS: atom_id res chain seq x y z
N MET A 1 13.85 6.82 -20.57
CA MET A 1 13.40 7.53 -19.35
C MET A 1 14.32 7.11 -18.22
N GLY A 2 14.79 8.04 -17.39
CA GLY A 2 15.81 7.77 -16.37
C GLY A 2 15.27 6.97 -15.17
N PRO A 3 16.16 6.31 -14.38
CA PRO A 3 15.79 5.46 -13.25
C PRO A 3 14.96 6.16 -12.15
N THR A 4 15.06 7.48 -12.05
CA THR A 4 14.27 8.29 -11.09
C THR A 4 12.78 8.38 -11.48
N ALA A 5 12.46 8.40 -12.78
CA ALA A 5 11.06 8.46 -13.24
C ALA A 5 10.31 7.15 -12.97
N ASP A 6 11.02 6.02 -13.01
CA ASP A 6 10.50 4.69 -12.72
C ASP A 6 10.25 4.50 -11.21
N ALA A 7 11.14 4.99 -10.36
CA ALA A 7 10.95 4.98 -8.91
C ALA A 7 9.76 5.83 -8.46
N ALA A 8 9.62 7.04 -9.01
CA ALA A 8 8.49 7.93 -8.69
C ALA A 8 7.14 7.30 -9.08
N LYS A 9 7.05 6.69 -10.26
CA LYS A 9 5.82 6.01 -10.71
C LYS A 9 5.48 4.79 -9.85
N ALA A 10 6.48 4.04 -9.40
CA ALA A 10 6.25 2.92 -8.51
C ALA A 10 5.82 3.38 -7.09
N ALA A 11 6.39 4.48 -6.57
CA ALA A 11 5.95 5.09 -5.31
C ALA A 11 4.48 5.56 -5.40
N GLU A 12 4.12 6.26 -6.48
CA GLU A 12 2.74 6.67 -6.78
C GLU A 12 1.80 5.46 -6.82
N THR A 13 2.22 4.37 -7.48
CA THR A 13 1.43 3.14 -7.57
C THR A 13 1.17 2.53 -6.19
N ILE A 14 2.20 2.44 -5.33
CA ILE A 14 2.06 1.94 -3.96
C ILE A 14 1.07 2.80 -3.18
N VAL A 15 1.22 4.13 -3.24
CA VAL A 15 0.34 5.06 -2.52
C VAL A 15 -1.10 4.98 -3.02
N SER A 16 -1.31 4.89 -4.33
CA SER A 16 -2.64 4.73 -4.94
C SER A 16 -3.34 3.46 -4.44
N VAL A 17 -2.62 2.33 -4.39
CA VAL A 17 -3.18 1.08 -3.85
C VAL A 17 -3.59 1.24 -2.38
N LEU A 18 -2.78 1.90 -1.56
CA LEU A 18 -3.13 2.12 -0.15
C LEU A 18 -4.34 3.06 0.02
N GLN A 19 -4.49 4.05 -0.85
CA GLN A 19 -5.67 4.92 -0.88
C GLN A 19 -6.95 4.16 -1.27
N ASP A 20 -6.85 3.26 -2.25
CA ASP A 20 -7.99 2.42 -2.65
C ASP A 20 -8.40 1.46 -1.51
N ILE A 21 -7.43 0.89 -0.80
CA ILE A 21 -7.69 0.08 0.40
C ILE A 21 -8.36 0.94 1.48
N ASP A 22 -7.88 2.16 1.72
CA ASP A 22 -8.48 3.07 2.70
C ASP A 22 -9.96 3.36 2.37
N ALA A 23 -10.24 3.68 1.11
CA ALA A 23 -11.59 3.95 0.62
C ALA A 23 -12.51 2.73 0.73
N ALA A 24 -12.00 1.52 0.45
CA ALA A 24 -12.77 0.28 0.55
C ALA A 24 -13.06 -0.14 2.00
N LEU A 25 -12.14 0.13 2.93
CA LEU A 25 -12.26 -0.28 4.33
C LEU A 25 -13.03 0.74 5.19
N THR A 26 -12.92 2.03 4.88
CA THR A 26 -13.59 3.11 5.63
C THR A 26 -15.09 2.87 5.86
N PRO A 27 -15.91 2.43 4.88
CA PRO A 27 -17.33 2.18 5.11
C PRO A 27 -17.63 0.96 6.01
N ILE A 28 -16.64 0.10 6.29
CA ILE A 28 -16.82 -1.17 7.00
C ILE A 28 -16.35 -1.08 8.44
N ILE A 29 -15.16 -0.51 8.64
CA ILE A 29 -14.52 -0.41 9.97
C ILE A 29 -14.39 1.04 10.46
N GLY A 30 -14.82 2.02 9.65
CA GLY A 30 -14.71 3.45 9.95
C GLY A 30 -13.30 4.00 9.78
N GLN A 31 -13.20 5.32 9.57
CA GLN A 31 -11.92 6.01 9.35
C GLN A 31 -10.90 5.78 10.49
N GLN A 32 -11.36 5.75 11.74
CA GLN A 32 -10.50 5.47 12.90
C GLN A 32 -10.02 4.01 12.92
N GLY A 33 -10.84 3.06 12.48
CA GLY A 33 -10.47 1.66 12.35
C GLY A 33 -9.40 1.45 11.29
N VAL A 34 -9.55 2.10 10.12
CA VAL A 34 -8.56 2.07 9.05
C VAL A 34 -7.24 2.71 9.50
N ALA A 35 -7.29 3.87 10.15
CA ALA A 35 -6.10 4.52 10.69
C ALA A 35 -5.37 3.64 11.73
N ALA A 36 -6.11 2.96 12.62
CA ALA A 36 -5.53 2.04 13.59
C ALA A 36 -4.93 0.78 12.94
N LEU A 37 -5.59 0.24 11.92
CA LEU A 37 -5.08 -0.89 11.13
C LEU A 37 -3.75 -0.53 10.47
N TYR A 38 -3.72 0.60 9.77
CA TYR A 38 -2.50 1.09 9.14
C TYR A 38 -1.37 1.35 10.14
N ARG A 39 -1.65 1.97 11.29
CA ARG A 39 -0.65 2.15 12.38
C ARG A 39 -0.04 0.82 12.78
N ARG A 40 -0.89 -0.19 12.99
CA ARG A 40 -0.46 -1.52 13.40
C ARG A 40 0.36 -2.20 12.31
N SER A 41 -0.07 -2.15 11.06
CA SER A 41 0.68 -2.71 9.93
C SER A 41 2.06 -2.08 9.82
N PHE A 42 2.15 -0.74 9.85
CA PHE A 42 3.43 -0.03 9.80
C PHE A 42 4.35 -0.41 10.96
N HIS A 43 3.82 -0.47 12.18
CA HIS A 43 4.61 -0.85 13.35
C HIS A 43 5.18 -2.27 13.22
N LEU A 44 4.41 -3.21 12.68
CA LEU A 44 4.87 -4.58 12.44
C LEU A 44 5.90 -4.64 11.29
N CYS A 45 5.70 -3.91 10.20
CA CYS A 45 6.67 -3.84 9.10
C CYS A 45 8.00 -3.24 9.55
N ILE A 46 7.96 -2.14 10.31
CA ILE A 46 9.16 -1.49 10.86
C ILE A 46 9.88 -2.43 11.84
N GLY A 47 9.13 -3.12 12.71
CA GLY A 47 9.70 -4.09 13.66
C GLY A 47 10.37 -5.29 12.97
N ALA A 48 9.84 -5.73 11.83
CA ALA A 48 10.44 -6.78 11.01
C ALA A 48 11.68 -6.32 10.22
N HIS A 49 11.85 -5.01 10.01
CA HIS A 49 12.84 -4.45 9.10
C HIS A 49 13.63 -3.30 9.70
N GLN A 50 14.64 -3.64 10.51
CA GLN A 50 15.57 -2.66 11.12
C GLN A 50 16.22 -1.71 10.11
N ARG A 51 16.41 -2.13 8.84
CA ARG A 51 16.97 -1.29 7.78
C ARG A 51 16.08 -0.08 7.44
N LEU A 52 14.77 -0.21 7.64
CA LEU A 52 13.77 0.79 7.26
C LEU A 52 13.27 1.58 8.48
N ALA A 53 13.60 1.14 9.70
CA ALA A 53 13.06 1.70 10.93
C ALA A 53 13.33 3.20 11.11
N GLY A 54 14.52 3.69 10.75
CA GLY A 54 14.87 5.12 10.90
C GLY A 54 14.14 6.04 9.91
N THR A 55 13.78 5.54 8.73
CA THR A 55 13.16 6.33 7.67
C THR A 55 11.66 6.52 7.93
N TYR A 56 10.96 5.44 8.28
CA TYR A 56 9.50 5.45 8.41
C TYR A 56 8.99 5.88 9.79
N ASP A 57 9.86 6.02 10.80
CA ASP A 57 9.49 6.60 12.11
C ASP A 57 8.98 8.05 11.98
N THR A 58 9.37 8.74 10.91
CA THR A 58 8.93 10.10 10.58
C THR A 58 7.52 10.18 10.00
N VAL A 59 6.92 9.06 9.58
CA VAL A 59 5.53 9.01 9.08
C VAL A 59 4.58 9.13 10.28
N GLN A 60 4.21 10.36 10.61
CA GLN A 60 3.22 10.63 11.65
C GLN A 60 1.80 10.29 11.16
N PHE A 61 0.96 9.79 12.07
CA PHE A 61 -0.45 9.48 11.77
C PHE A 61 -1.41 10.58 12.23
N PRO A 62 -2.50 10.89 11.50
CA PRO A 62 -3.16 10.08 10.45
C PRO A 62 -2.33 9.90 9.19
N MET A 63 -2.53 8.77 8.48
CA MET A 63 -1.73 8.35 7.34
C MET A 63 -1.68 9.44 6.26
N ASP A 64 -0.61 10.23 6.28
CA ASP A 64 -0.35 11.22 5.23
C ASP A 64 0.29 10.49 4.04
N PHE A 65 -0.56 10.07 3.12
CA PHE A 65 -0.15 9.40 1.88
C PHE A 65 0.86 10.21 1.07
N LYS A 66 0.82 11.53 1.14
CA LYS A 66 1.77 12.41 0.43
C LYS A 66 3.14 12.42 1.11
N ALA A 67 3.17 12.42 2.45
CA ALA A 67 4.42 12.27 3.19
C ALA A 67 5.04 10.89 2.95
N LEU A 68 4.21 9.84 2.88
CA LEU A 68 4.66 8.49 2.54
C LEU A 68 5.26 8.43 1.13
N GLU A 69 4.60 9.03 0.14
CA GLU A 69 5.10 9.10 -1.24
C GLU A 69 6.49 9.75 -1.29
N ALA A 70 6.66 10.90 -0.63
CA ALA A 70 7.94 11.61 -0.58
C ALA A 70 9.06 10.74 0.01
N ILE A 71 8.78 10.01 1.08
CA ILE A 71 9.74 9.09 1.70
C ILE A 71 10.09 7.93 0.74
N LEU A 72 9.10 7.36 0.05
CA LEU A 72 9.31 6.26 -0.90
C LEU A 72 10.16 6.69 -2.10
N VAL A 73 9.97 7.91 -2.61
CA VAL A 73 10.78 8.46 -3.71
C VAL A 73 12.25 8.64 -3.32
N GLU A 74 12.54 8.91 -2.04
CA GLU A 74 13.90 9.01 -1.52
C GLU A 74 14.56 7.64 -1.28
N GLN A 75 13.79 6.54 -1.24
CA GLN A 75 14.33 5.20 -1.05
C GLN A 75 14.89 4.59 -2.34
N SER A 76 15.74 3.57 -2.17
CA SER A 76 16.11 2.71 -3.29
C SER A 76 14.88 1.96 -3.82
N LYS A 77 14.82 1.71 -5.13
CA LYS A 77 13.71 0.95 -5.74
C LYS A 77 13.50 -0.40 -5.06
N THR A 78 14.58 -1.08 -4.67
CA THR A 78 14.54 -2.37 -3.98
C THR A 78 13.88 -2.24 -2.61
N ASP A 79 14.29 -1.25 -1.81
CA ASP A 79 13.75 -1.06 -0.46
C ASP A 79 12.28 -0.61 -0.51
N MET A 80 11.92 0.26 -1.47
CA MET A 80 10.55 0.70 -1.69
C MET A 80 9.61 -0.45 -2.08
N LEU A 81 10.00 -1.29 -3.04
CA LEU A 81 9.18 -2.43 -3.46
C LEU A 81 9.03 -3.45 -2.32
N PHE A 82 10.12 -3.73 -1.63
CA PHE A 82 10.12 -4.63 -0.47
C PHE A 82 9.24 -4.10 0.67
N PHE A 83 9.29 -2.80 0.94
CA PHE A 83 8.39 -2.14 1.89
C PHE A 83 6.93 -2.29 1.48
N GLY A 84 6.60 -1.99 0.23
CA GLY A 84 5.24 -2.10 -0.30
C GLY A 84 4.69 -3.53 -0.18
N GLU A 85 5.46 -4.53 -0.59
CA GLU A 85 5.09 -5.95 -0.48
C GLU A 85 4.86 -6.39 0.97
N THR A 86 5.78 -6.03 1.87
CA THR A 86 5.68 -6.37 3.30
C THR A 86 4.45 -5.72 3.93
N LEU A 87 4.21 -4.44 3.63
CA LEU A 87 3.08 -3.69 4.16
C LEU A 87 1.74 -4.28 3.71
N LEU A 88 1.61 -4.58 2.42
CA LEU A 88 0.40 -5.17 1.88
C LEU A 88 0.14 -6.58 2.44
N THR A 89 1.19 -7.41 2.55
CA THR A 89 1.10 -8.74 3.18
C THR A 89 0.65 -8.63 4.64
N THR A 90 1.28 -7.76 5.42
CA THR A 90 0.94 -7.55 6.84
C THR A 90 -0.50 -7.07 6.99
N LEU A 91 -0.93 -6.14 6.15
CA LEU A 91 -2.30 -5.62 6.15
C LEU A 91 -3.31 -6.71 5.79
N TYR A 92 -3.02 -7.54 4.78
CA TYR A 92 -3.86 -8.68 4.40
C TYR A 92 -4.03 -9.69 5.55
N GLU A 93 -2.94 -10.02 6.25
CA GLU A 93 -2.96 -10.94 7.38
C GLU A 93 -3.76 -10.39 8.57
N LEU A 94 -3.58 -9.10 8.87
CA LEU A 94 -4.34 -8.43 9.92
C LEU A 94 -5.83 -8.35 9.59
N LEU A 95 -6.20 -8.02 8.34
CA LEU A 95 -7.59 -8.04 7.87
C LEU A 95 -8.17 -9.46 7.96
N THR A 96 -7.44 -10.46 7.50
CA THR A 96 -7.86 -11.87 7.58
C THR A 96 -8.16 -12.28 9.01
N THR A 97 -7.35 -11.81 9.97
CA THR A 97 -7.56 -12.06 11.40
C THR A 97 -8.75 -11.28 11.97
N LEU A 98 -8.96 -10.03 11.53
CA LEU A 98 -9.96 -9.13 12.11
C LEU A 98 -11.38 -9.39 11.60
N ILE A 99 -11.51 -9.60 10.28
CA ILE A 99 -12.79 -9.66 9.59
C ILE A 99 -13.01 -10.97 8.81
N GLY A 100 -12.02 -11.86 8.83
CA GLY A 100 -12.06 -13.16 8.18
C GLY A 100 -11.54 -13.16 6.73
N PRO A 101 -11.06 -14.32 6.25
CA PRO A 101 -10.43 -14.45 4.93
C PRO A 101 -11.40 -14.17 3.78
N SER A 102 -12.66 -14.62 3.88
CA SER A 102 -13.67 -14.44 2.82
C SER A 102 -14.00 -12.96 2.59
N LEU A 103 -14.14 -12.18 3.66
CA LEU A 103 -14.43 -10.75 3.54
C LEU A 103 -13.19 -9.98 3.07
N THR A 104 -12.01 -10.32 3.59
CA THR A 104 -10.73 -9.74 3.16
C THR A 104 -10.50 -9.91 1.66
N ALA A 105 -10.65 -11.12 1.14
CA ALA A 105 -10.49 -11.40 -0.29
C ALA A 105 -11.49 -10.62 -1.15
N ARG A 106 -12.76 -10.54 -0.72
CA ARG A 106 -13.80 -9.82 -1.47
C ARG A 106 -13.56 -8.31 -1.53
N LEU A 107 -13.12 -7.71 -0.43
CA LEU A 107 -12.86 -6.27 -0.36
C LEU A 107 -11.66 -5.89 -1.20
N LEU A 108 -10.56 -6.60 -1.02
CA LEU A 108 -9.34 -6.27 -1.73
C LEU A 108 -9.42 -6.67 -3.21
N SER A 109 -10.25 -7.67 -3.60
CA SER A 109 -10.53 -7.97 -5.01
C SER A 109 -11.07 -6.76 -5.77
N SER A 110 -11.82 -5.86 -5.12
CA SER A 110 -12.31 -4.63 -5.74
C SER A 110 -11.21 -3.57 -5.92
N VAL A 111 -10.18 -3.60 -5.09
CA VAL A 111 -9.00 -2.71 -5.16
C VAL A 111 -8.03 -3.18 -6.24
N TRP A 112 -7.86 -4.49 -6.40
CA TRP A 112 -6.92 -5.03 -7.40
C TRP A 112 -7.49 -5.06 -8.82
N ALA A 113 -8.82 -5.10 -9.01
CA ALA A 113 -9.42 -5.16 -10.34
C ALA A 113 -9.05 -3.95 -11.23
N PRO A 114 -9.09 -2.69 -10.75
CA PRO A 114 -8.60 -1.54 -11.50
C PRO A 114 -7.09 -1.58 -11.75
N ALA A 115 -6.30 -1.96 -10.73
CA ALA A 115 -4.84 -2.02 -10.82
C ALA A 115 -4.33 -3.06 -11.84
N LEU A 116 -5.10 -4.14 -12.08
CA LEU A 116 -4.80 -5.18 -13.07
C LEU A 116 -5.36 -4.85 -14.47
N SER A 117 -6.28 -3.88 -14.57
CA SER A 117 -6.91 -3.49 -15.83
C SER A 117 -6.04 -2.56 -16.69
N ASP A 118 -4.84 -2.20 -16.22
CA ASP A 118 -3.87 -1.38 -16.96
C ASP A 118 -3.14 -2.18 -18.07
N THR A 119 -3.83 -3.14 -18.67
CA THR A 119 -3.42 -3.73 -19.94
C THR A 119 -4.05 -2.89 -21.05
N PRO A 120 -3.28 -2.13 -21.86
CA PRO A 120 -3.84 -1.54 -23.06
C PRO A 120 -4.17 -2.69 -24.01
N LEU A 121 -5.43 -3.13 -23.99
CA LEU A 121 -6.01 -4.02 -24.98
C LEU A 121 -6.09 -3.26 -26.31
N GLN A 122 -4.95 -3.12 -26.98
CA GLN A 122 -4.90 -2.77 -28.38
C GLN A 122 -4.43 -4.00 -29.15
N GLU A 123 -5.37 -4.91 -29.43
CA GLU A 123 -5.24 -5.83 -30.55
C GLU A 123 -6.28 -5.43 -31.60
N ASN A 124 -5.82 -4.46 -32.38
CA ASN A 124 -6.16 -4.13 -33.76
C ASN A 124 -7.01 -5.21 -34.47
N SER A 125 -8.28 -4.89 -34.76
CA SER A 125 -9.09 -5.66 -35.71
C SER A 125 -8.66 -5.31 -37.14
N PRO A 126 -8.35 -6.29 -38.01
CA PRO A 126 -8.28 -6.07 -39.45
C PRO A 126 -9.67 -5.88 -40.07
#